data_AF-U5HCV6-F1
#
_entry.id   AF-U5HCV6-F1
#
_cell.length_a   1.000
_cell.length_b   1.000
_cell.length_c   1.000
_cell.angle_alpha   90.00
_cell.angle_beta   90.00
_cell.angle_gamma   90.00
#
_symmetry.space_group_name_H-M   'P 1'
#
loop_
_entity.id
_entity.type
_entity.pdbx_description
1 polymer ?
#
loop_
_entity_poly.entity_id
_entity_poly.type
_entity_poly.pdbx_seq_one_letter_code
_entity_poly.pdbx_strand_id
1 'polypeptide(L)'
;MGPQAQVKVLLATLADLPFLAVVNRRSLGHLPITKAIWGKVPEPLVDDYHVRDFTQMLHNDKVTLQKAEVDGKIVGMGVWHQPGYKPDPEIEFPPGANIEVCNEFFASMALDHGRPGYHLAVLGVLPEYQGRAIGRAILGWGMAQADASNHSIFLESTEDGIRTYLKNGFYHIRELLASGPDRSFTVHPMHRPSRFELSPDPSRFSIQPVMPEDLARIAEIQVSSETANFHSSQEIVATYKAQLKDDRAFRIYKAVDRLSGNIVAAASWRTPYALLRDDSPSPFGKGRIGLISLVVDATAQVQGLEEVLLAAVNPEAERMGWTIASTNGASSSQSDGATQNGGARQGRWVYFSPGAGTTSHSLRIISPATPEDFSEIARVRRQAFEPSLVHQTLFGKTDPEDFDRWTVTRLQKSFQAPHQATWVARLEGKIVGFARWDLPHDQEVSEKDAKMEVVDKRGKASPKYIPGTEAELADHLFGQLGKTEGTTQCYQLGSFCVDPKYQGQGIGSALIRWGLDRADEDGVPCYTDASVVGLPAYKKAGFETYTAPVYGVGVRSWW
;
A
#
# COMPACT_ATOMS: atom_id res chain seq x y z
N MET A 1 38.09 20.75 -18.06
CA MET A 1 37.19 19.64 -17.69
C MET A 1 37.84 18.36 -18.18
N GLY A 2 38.27 17.48 -17.26
CA GLY A 2 38.81 16.17 -17.66
C GLY A 2 37.72 15.28 -18.26
N PRO A 3 38.08 14.21 -19.01
CA PRO A 3 37.11 13.30 -19.58
C PRO A 3 36.24 12.70 -18.45
N GLN A 4 34.92 12.89 -18.52
CA GLN A 4 33.98 12.20 -17.65
C GLN A 4 34.12 10.69 -17.92
N ALA A 5 34.58 9.93 -16.92
CA ALA A 5 34.65 8.48 -17.01
C ALA A 5 33.26 7.92 -17.36
N GLN A 6 33.20 7.11 -18.42
CA GLN A 6 31.94 6.57 -18.93
C GLN A 6 31.43 5.46 -17.99
N VAL A 7 30.26 5.67 -17.38
CA VAL A 7 29.59 4.64 -16.58
C VAL A 7 29.03 3.56 -17.52
N LYS A 8 29.37 2.30 -17.29
CA LYS A 8 28.80 1.16 -18.01
C LYS A 8 27.90 0.36 -17.08
N VAL A 9 26.65 0.11 -17.47
CA VAL A 9 25.73 -0.78 -16.74
C VAL A 9 25.61 -2.07 -17.52
N LEU A 10 25.92 -3.19 -16.88
CA LEU A 10 25.98 -4.52 -17.48
C LEU A 10 25.22 -5.53 -16.61
N LEU A 11 24.86 -6.67 -17.18
CA LEU A 11 24.39 -7.81 -16.40
C LEU A 11 25.54 -8.39 -15.58
N ALA A 12 25.24 -8.80 -14.36
CA ALA A 12 26.20 -9.46 -13.48
C ALA A 12 26.40 -10.93 -13.89
N THR A 13 27.58 -11.45 -13.62
CA THR A 13 27.97 -12.85 -13.78
C THR A 13 28.37 -13.45 -12.43
N LEU A 14 28.53 -14.78 -12.35
CA LEU A 14 29.00 -15.45 -11.13
C LEU A 14 30.34 -14.89 -10.62
N ALA A 15 31.24 -14.47 -11.52
CA ALA A 15 32.54 -13.89 -11.14
C ALA A 15 32.43 -12.50 -10.48
N ASP A 16 31.30 -11.81 -10.66
CA ASP A 16 31.08 -10.47 -10.12
C ASP A 16 30.54 -10.49 -8.69
N LEU A 17 29.97 -11.61 -8.25
CA LEU A 17 29.20 -11.71 -7.00
C LEU A 17 29.98 -11.31 -5.73
N PRO A 18 31.26 -11.71 -5.54
CA PRO A 18 32.02 -11.27 -4.36
C PRO A 18 32.14 -9.74 -4.29
N PHE A 19 32.29 -9.07 -5.43
CA PHE A 19 32.37 -7.61 -5.47
C PHE A 19 31.00 -6.97 -5.23
N LEU A 20 29.93 -7.55 -5.77
CA LEU A 20 28.57 -7.05 -5.57
C LEU A 20 28.12 -7.19 -4.11
N ALA A 21 28.51 -8.26 -3.41
CA ALA A 21 28.28 -8.41 -1.97
C ALA A 21 28.91 -7.25 -1.17
N VAL A 22 30.17 -6.91 -1.48
CA VAL A 22 30.86 -5.76 -0.87
C VAL A 22 30.17 -4.44 -1.23
N VAL A 23 29.73 -4.27 -2.49
CA VAL A 23 28.97 -3.08 -2.90
C VAL A 23 27.66 -2.97 -2.14
N ASN A 24 26.90 -4.04 -1.99
CA ASN A 24 25.64 -4.07 -1.24
C ASN A 24 25.89 -3.60 0.21
N ARG A 25 26.79 -4.29 0.93
CA ARG A 25 27.13 -3.98 2.31
C ARG A 25 27.63 -2.56 2.50
N ARG A 26 28.53 -2.07 1.65
CA ARG A 26 29.11 -0.73 1.79
C ARG A 26 28.16 0.40 1.38
N SER A 27 27.24 0.14 0.45
CA SER A 27 26.30 1.16 -0.03
C SER A 27 25.03 1.27 0.81
N LEU A 28 24.64 0.20 1.51
CA LEU A 28 23.42 0.14 2.33
C LEU A 28 23.72 -0.04 3.83
N GLY A 29 24.96 -0.28 4.22
CA GLY A 29 25.38 -0.58 5.59
C GLY A 29 25.17 0.56 6.59
N HIS A 30 25.04 1.80 6.12
CA HIS A 30 24.75 2.93 7.00
C HIS A 30 23.29 2.98 7.45
N LEU A 31 22.38 2.33 6.71
CA LEU A 31 20.95 2.36 6.96
C LEU A 31 20.63 1.70 8.32
N PRO A 32 19.70 2.28 9.11
CA PRO A 32 19.32 1.74 10.41
C PRO A 32 18.88 0.27 10.36
N ILE A 33 18.10 -0.10 9.34
CA ILE A 33 17.64 -1.47 9.14
C ILE A 33 18.80 -2.45 8.89
N THR A 34 19.77 -2.06 8.04
CA THR A 34 20.95 -2.89 7.75
C THR A 34 21.78 -3.11 9.01
N LYS A 35 21.96 -2.07 9.84
CA LYS A 35 22.65 -2.19 11.12
C LYS A 35 21.89 -3.07 12.11
N ALA A 36 20.57 -2.99 12.13
CA ALA A 36 19.74 -3.80 13.02
C ALA A 36 19.79 -5.29 12.66
N ILE A 37 19.82 -5.63 11.37
CA ILE A 37 19.92 -7.01 10.88
C ILE A 37 21.35 -7.54 11.03
N TRP A 38 22.35 -6.80 10.54
CA TRP A 38 23.71 -7.31 10.33
C TRP A 38 24.75 -6.82 11.33
N GLY A 39 24.42 -5.87 12.22
CA GLY A 39 25.41 -5.16 13.05
C GLY A 39 26.17 -6.03 14.05
N LYS A 40 25.71 -7.25 14.33
CA LYS A 40 26.40 -8.24 15.17
C LYS A 40 27.11 -9.35 14.36
N VAL A 41 27.01 -9.32 13.04
CA VAL A 41 27.58 -10.31 12.13
C VAL A 41 28.92 -9.81 11.59
N PRO A 42 30.00 -10.59 11.66
CA PRO A 42 31.27 -10.25 11.00
C PRO A 42 31.08 -9.99 9.50
N GLU A 43 31.67 -8.91 8.98
CA GLU A 43 31.50 -8.50 7.58
C GLU A 43 31.75 -9.62 6.55
N PRO A 44 32.77 -10.49 6.68
CA PRO A 44 32.96 -11.58 5.73
C PRO A 44 31.77 -12.56 5.67
N LEU A 45 31.10 -12.82 6.80
CA LEU A 45 29.92 -13.70 6.83
C LEU A 45 28.69 -13.03 6.20
N VAL A 46 28.60 -11.69 6.29
CA VAL A 46 27.58 -10.92 5.56
C VAL A 46 27.85 -10.99 4.06
N ASP A 47 29.10 -10.86 3.64
CA ASP A 47 29.48 -10.94 2.22
C ASP A 47 29.22 -12.36 1.67
N ASP A 48 29.61 -13.41 2.40
CA ASP A 48 29.35 -14.82 2.03
C ASP A 48 27.84 -15.11 1.92
N TYR A 49 27.03 -14.54 2.82
CA TYR A 49 25.57 -14.63 2.73
C TYR A 49 25.06 -14.03 1.41
N HIS A 50 25.46 -12.79 1.10
CA HIS A 50 25.00 -12.12 -0.12
C HIS A 50 25.52 -12.78 -1.40
N VAL A 51 26.71 -13.39 -1.39
CA VAL A 51 27.19 -14.19 -2.54
C VAL A 51 26.26 -15.38 -2.79
N ARG A 52 25.82 -16.10 -1.75
CA ARG A 52 24.85 -17.20 -1.89
C ARG A 52 23.48 -16.71 -2.37
N ASP A 53 23.00 -15.62 -1.78
CA ASP A 53 21.73 -14.98 -2.16
C ASP A 53 21.72 -14.56 -3.63
N PHE A 54 22.75 -13.83 -4.06
CA PHE A 54 22.89 -13.39 -5.44
C PHE A 54 23.15 -14.54 -6.42
N THR A 55 23.78 -15.63 -5.95
CA THR A 55 23.91 -16.85 -6.76
C THR A 55 22.52 -17.42 -7.06
N GLN A 56 21.63 -17.51 -6.07
CA GLN A 56 20.27 -17.98 -6.27
C GLN A 56 19.48 -17.05 -7.20
N MET A 57 19.57 -15.74 -6.98
CA MET A 57 18.95 -14.73 -7.85
C MET A 57 19.42 -14.82 -9.31
N LEU A 58 20.71 -15.07 -9.57
CA LEU A 58 21.22 -15.23 -10.94
C LEU A 58 20.63 -16.45 -11.68
N HIS A 59 20.15 -17.47 -10.95
CA HIS A 59 19.50 -18.64 -11.55
C HIS A 59 17.98 -18.42 -11.76
N ASN A 60 17.40 -17.36 -11.21
CA ASN A 60 15.99 -17.04 -11.36
C ASN A 60 15.74 -16.25 -12.66
N ASP A 61 14.90 -16.78 -13.54
CA ASP A 61 14.61 -16.18 -14.87
C ASP A 61 13.82 -14.86 -14.77
N LYS A 62 13.25 -14.56 -13.60
CA LYS A 62 12.52 -13.32 -13.31
C LYS A 62 13.35 -12.32 -12.51
N VAL A 63 14.62 -12.58 -12.27
CA VAL A 63 15.52 -11.63 -11.59
C VAL A 63 16.58 -11.14 -12.55
N THR A 64 16.91 -9.86 -12.46
CA THR A 64 18.02 -9.26 -13.19
C THR A 64 18.95 -8.55 -12.22
N LEU A 65 20.13 -9.14 -12.04
CA LEU A 65 21.24 -8.55 -11.28
C LEU A 65 22.14 -7.76 -12.23
N GLN A 66 22.36 -6.50 -11.90
CA GLN A 66 23.17 -5.57 -12.69
C GLN A 66 24.39 -5.11 -11.91
N LYS A 67 25.47 -4.84 -12.64
CA LYS A 67 26.65 -4.14 -12.15
C LYS A 67 26.86 -2.83 -12.91
N ALA A 68 27.31 -1.81 -12.19
CA ALA A 68 27.82 -0.59 -12.78
C ALA A 68 29.33 -0.54 -12.65
N GLU A 69 30.01 -0.30 -13.77
CA GLU A 69 31.47 -0.23 -13.85
C GLU A 69 31.94 1.18 -14.21
N VAL A 70 32.99 1.61 -13.51
CA VAL A 70 33.76 2.84 -13.79
C VAL A 70 35.24 2.48 -13.74
N ASP A 71 35.98 2.76 -14.82
CA ASP A 71 37.40 2.46 -14.95
C ASP A 71 37.76 0.99 -14.61
N GLY A 72 36.90 0.06 -15.04
CA GLY A 72 37.07 -1.38 -14.82
C GLY A 72 36.77 -1.88 -13.40
N LYS A 73 36.23 -1.01 -12.52
CA LYS A 73 35.83 -1.37 -11.15
C LYS A 73 34.31 -1.43 -11.05
N ILE A 74 33.80 -2.47 -10.38
CA ILE A 74 32.38 -2.57 -10.00
C ILE A 74 32.12 -1.60 -8.84
N VAL A 75 31.25 -0.63 -9.07
CA VAL A 75 31.02 0.49 -8.14
C VAL A 75 29.55 0.70 -7.77
N GLY A 76 28.65 -0.04 -8.42
CA GLY A 76 27.23 0.00 -8.11
C GLY A 76 26.53 -1.28 -8.58
N MET A 77 25.32 -1.48 -8.06
CA MET A 77 24.50 -2.64 -8.36
C MET A 77 23.01 -2.30 -8.43
N GLY A 78 22.27 -3.10 -9.19
CA GLY A 78 20.82 -3.07 -9.25
C GLY A 78 20.24 -4.49 -9.22
N VAL A 79 19.21 -4.73 -8.42
CA VAL A 79 18.43 -5.98 -8.43
C VAL A 79 17.02 -5.64 -8.87
N TRP A 80 16.60 -6.23 -9.97
CA TRP A 80 15.27 -6.05 -10.54
C TRP A 80 14.50 -7.35 -10.52
N HIS A 81 13.28 -7.32 -10.00
CA HIS A 81 12.30 -8.37 -10.19
C HIS A 81 11.42 -8.01 -11.39
N GLN A 82 11.21 -8.97 -12.28
CA GLN A 82 10.38 -8.83 -13.46
C GLN A 82 8.91 -9.21 -13.16
N PRO A 83 7.95 -8.80 -14.00
CA PRO A 83 6.55 -9.22 -13.87
C PRO A 83 6.42 -10.75 -13.75
N GLY A 84 5.70 -11.20 -12.72
CA GLY A 84 5.51 -12.61 -12.43
C GLY A 84 6.62 -13.26 -11.59
N TYR A 85 7.59 -12.48 -11.10
CA TYR A 85 8.54 -12.94 -10.09
C TYR A 85 7.83 -13.55 -8.88
N LYS A 86 8.39 -14.65 -8.36
CA LYS A 86 8.01 -15.27 -7.10
C LYS A 86 9.24 -15.27 -6.20
N PRO A 87 9.09 -15.00 -4.89
CA PRO A 87 10.19 -15.03 -3.95
C PRO A 87 10.98 -16.33 -4.04
N ASP A 88 12.30 -16.18 -4.13
CA ASP A 88 13.23 -17.28 -4.04
C ASP A 88 13.13 -17.99 -2.66
N PRO A 89 13.35 -19.31 -2.57
CA PRO A 89 13.43 -20.01 -1.29
C PRO A 89 14.39 -19.34 -0.31
N GLU A 90 14.00 -19.25 0.97
CA GLU A 90 14.85 -18.69 2.03
C GLU A 90 16.17 -19.46 2.15
N ILE A 91 17.26 -18.71 2.32
CA ILE A 91 18.59 -19.26 2.61
C ILE A 91 18.97 -19.01 4.07
N GLU A 92 19.81 -19.89 4.60
CA GLU A 92 20.23 -19.83 6.00
C GLU A 92 21.05 -18.57 6.30
N PHE A 93 20.56 -17.76 7.24
CA PHE A 93 21.23 -16.57 7.74
C PHE A 93 22.45 -16.94 8.59
N PRO A 94 23.53 -16.14 8.55
CA PRO A 94 24.69 -16.36 9.41
C PRO A 94 24.36 -16.11 10.89
N PRO A 95 25.06 -16.78 11.83
CA PRO A 95 24.91 -16.53 13.25
C PRO A 95 25.07 -15.06 13.61
N GLY A 96 24.17 -14.55 14.45
CA GLY A 96 24.15 -13.15 14.90
C GLY A 96 23.29 -12.22 14.03
N ALA A 97 22.77 -12.68 12.89
CA ALA A 97 21.81 -11.91 12.11
C ALA A 97 20.46 -11.81 12.84
N ASN A 98 19.84 -10.64 12.85
CA ASN A 98 18.51 -10.45 13.43
C ASN A 98 17.42 -10.76 12.39
N ILE A 99 17.01 -12.04 12.34
CA ILE A 99 16.02 -12.56 11.39
C ILE A 99 14.63 -11.99 11.67
N GLU A 100 14.28 -11.75 12.94
CA GLU A 100 12.97 -11.19 13.31
C GLU A 100 12.78 -9.79 12.72
N VAL A 101 13.76 -8.91 12.90
CA VAL A 101 13.75 -7.56 12.33
C VAL A 101 13.74 -7.60 10.80
N CYS A 102 14.49 -8.52 10.20
CA CYS A 102 14.48 -8.73 8.75
C CYS A 102 13.06 -9.07 8.28
N ASN A 103 12.45 -10.11 8.87
CA ASN A 103 11.13 -10.57 8.47
C ASN A 103 10.04 -9.52 8.70
N GLU A 104 10.07 -8.80 9.84
CA GLU A 104 9.13 -7.70 10.11
C GLU A 104 9.21 -6.61 9.04
N PHE A 105 10.43 -6.16 8.72
CA PHE A 105 10.67 -5.10 7.78
C PHE A 105 10.22 -5.49 6.36
N PHE A 106 10.64 -6.64 5.86
CA PHE A 106 10.28 -7.09 4.50
C PHE A 106 8.80 -7.48 4.39
N ALA A 107 8.16 -8.00 5.44
CA ALA A 107 6.72 -8.21 5.45
C ALA A 107 5.93 -6.90 5.29
N SER A 108 6.41 -5.78 5.85
CA SER A 108 5.77 -4.46 5.67
C SER A 108 5.80 -3.99 4.20
N MET A 109 6.81 -4.40 3.44
CA MET A 109 6.99 -4.08 2.03
C MET A 109 6.26 -5.05 1.09
N ALA A 110 6.04 -6.30 1.52
CA ALA A 110 5.39 -7.39 0.77
C ALA A 110 4.02 -7.05 0.14
N LEU A 111 3.33 -6.02 0.64
CA LEU A 111 2.03 -5.55 0.13
C LEU A 111 2.04 -5.12 -1.36
N ASP A 112 3.20 -4.77 -1.92
CA ASP A 112 3.32 -4.32 -3.33
C ASP A 112 3.97 -5.35 -4.27
N HIS A 113 4.55 -6.43 -3.75
CA HIS A 113 5.26 -7.45 -4.52
C HIS A 113 4.36 -8.35 -5.40
N GLY A 114 3.03 -8.28 -5.24
CA GLY A 114 2.06 -9.00 -6.06
C GLY A 114 1.52 -8.21 -7.27
N ARG A 115 2.00 -6.98 -7.49
CA ARG A 115 1.49 -6.11 -8.57
C ARG A 115 2.12 -6.47 -9.92
N PRO A 116 1.35 -6.40 -11.02
CA PRO A 116 1.89 -6.61 -12.36
C PRO A 116 2.84 -5.46 -12.71
N GLY A 117 4.15 -5.71 -12.66
CA GLY A 117 5.17 -4.69 -12.93
C GLY A 117 6.58 -5.16 -12.61
N TYR A 118 7.55 -4.31 -12.91
CA TYR A 118 8.91 -4.46 -12.41
C TYR A 118 9.01 -3.96 -10.98
N HIS A 119 9.86 -4.57 -10.17
CA HIS A 119 10.19 -4.08 -8.84
C HIS A 119 11.70 -3.88 -8.72
N LEU A 120 12.13 -2.69 -8.31
CA LEU A 120 13.55 -2.42 -8.00
C LEU A 120 13.81 -2.77 -6.55
N ALA A 121 14.33 -3.97 -6.33
CA ALA A 121 14.57 -4.52 -4.99
C ALA A 121 15.80 -3.94 -4.31
N VAL A 122 16.87 -3.70 -5.08
CA VAL A 122 18.12 -3.12 -4.58
C VAL A 122 18.67 -2.12 -5.58
N LEU A 123 19.07 -0.96 -5.11
CA LEU A 123 19.95 -0.04 -5.83
C LEU A 123 21.02 0.47 -4.87
N GLY A 124 22.27 0.11 -5.14
CA GLY A 124 23.42 0.45 -4.31
C GLY A 124 24.53 1.09 -5.14
N VAL A 125 25.14 2.16 -4.63
CA VAL A 125 26.34 2.78 -5.20
C VAL A 125 27.33 3.04 -4.08
N LEU A 126 28.59 2.61 -4.28
CA LEU A 126 29.67 2.84 -3.31
C LEU A 126 29.76 4.32 -2.94
N PRO A 127 29.92 4.67 -1.65
CA PRO A 127 29.92 6.05 -1.18
C PRO A 127 30.85 6.98 -1.98
N GLU A 128 32.08 6.54 -2.27
CA GLU A 128 33.08 7.32 -3.02
C GLU A 128 32.75 7.56 -4.51
N TYR A 129 31.74 6.88 -5.05
CA TYR A 129 31.26 7.01 -6.43
C TYR A 129 29.87 7.67 -6.54
N GLN A 130 29.23 8.01 -5.42
CA GLN A 130 27.95 8.72 -5.43
C GLN A 130 28.06 10.12 -6.07
N GLY A 131 26.92 10.68 -6.51
CA GLY A 131 26.89 11.97 -7.20
C GLY A 131 27.37 11.96 -8.66
N ARG A 132 27.80 10.81 -9.19
CA ARG A 132 28.31 10.65 -10.57
C ARG A 132 27.28 10.07 -11.55
N ALA A 133 26.00 10.22 -11.25
CA ALA A 133 24.87 9.70 -12.03
C ALA A 133 24.83 8.16 -12.23
N ILE A 134 25.61 7.38 -11.47
CA ILE A 134 25.64 5.91 -11.56
C ILE A 134 24.28 5.28 -11.22
N GLY A 135 23.67 5.70 -10.10
CA GLY A 135 22.33 5.23 -9.73
C GLY A 135 21.28 5.54 -10.80
N ARG A 136 21.37 6.71 -11.45
CA ARG A 136 20.50 7.07 -12.58
C ARG A 136 20.73 6.17 -13.80
N ALA A 137 21.97 5.77 -14.07
CA ALA A 137 22.28 4.84 -15.16
C ALA A 137 21.67 3.44 -14.92
N ILE A 138 21.78 2.92 -13.69
CA ILE A 138 21.16 1.64 -13.29
C ILE A 138 19.63 1.74 -13.41
N LEU A 139 19.04 2.81 -12.85
CA LEU A 139 17.60 3.07 -12.93
C LEU A 139 17.10 3.18 -14.39
N GLY A 140 17.89 3.82 -15.25
CA GLY A 140 17.57 4.03 -16.66
C GLY A 140 17.36 2.74 -17.45
N TRP A 141 18.14 1.69 -17.16
CA TRP A 141 17.95 0.39 -17.82
C TRP A 141 16.58 -0.22 -17.46
N GLY A 142 16.22 -0.27 -16.17
CA GLY A 142 14.96 -0.87 -15.75
C GLY A 142 13.75 -0.08 -16.24
N MET A 143 13.85 1.25 -16.27
CA MET A 143 12.84 2.10 -16.91
C MET A 143 12.66 1.78 -18.40
N ALA A 144 13.74 1.56 -19.14
CA ALA A 144 13.64 1.19 -20.55
C ALA A 144 12.99 -0.19 -20.75
N GLN A 145 13.28 -1.18 -19.90
CA GLN A 145 12.63 -2.50 -19.96
C GLN A 145 11.14 -2.42 -19.64
N ALA A 146 10.78 -1.68 -18.60
CA ALA A 146 9.39 -1.48 -18.20
C ALA A 146 8.61 -0.73 -19.30
N ASP A 147 9.18 0.34 -19.86
CA ASP A 147 8.55 1.09 -20.95
C ASP A 147 8.38 0.23 -22.22
N ALA A 148 9.38 -0.58 -22.58
CA ALA A 148 9.33 -1.46 -23.75
C ALA A 148 8.30 -2.59 -23.63
N SER A 149 8.09 -3.09 -22.41
CA SER A 149 7.14 -4.18 -22.13
C SER A 149 5.79 -3.68 -21.61
N ASN A 150 5.58 -2.36 -21.57
CA ASN A 150 4.37 -1.72 -21.07
C ASN A 150 4.02 -2.11 -19.60
N HIS A 151 5.02 -2.08 -18.72
CA HIS A 151 4.84 -2.38 -17.30
C HIS A 151 5.12 -1.17 -16.41
N SER A 152 4.43 -1.14 -15.28
CA SER A 152 4.71 -0.24 -14.17
C SER A 152 6.00 -0.64 -13.43
N ILE A 153 6.57 0.30 -12.66
CA ILE A 153 7.70 0.05 -11.77
C ILE A 153 7.33 0.40 -10.33
N PHE A 154 7.67 -0.48 -9.40
CA PHE A 154 7.49 -0.31 -7.96
C PHE A 154 8.84 -0.35 -7.24
N LEU A 155 8.95 0.37 -6.14
CA LEU A 155 10.11 0.31 -5.23
C LEU A 155 9.76 0.91 -3.86
N GLU A 156 10.59 0.59 -2.87
CA GLU A 156 10.57 1.21 -1.56
C GLU A 156 11.84 2.06 -1.39
N SER A 157 11.68 3.39 -1.46
CA SER A 157 12.82 4.30 -1.38
C SER A 157 13.22 4.56 0.06
N THR A 158 14.52 4.50 0.33
CA THR A 158 15.11 5.17 1.49
C THR A 158 15.08 6.68 1.31
N GLU A 159 15.33 7.43 2.39
CA GLU A 159 15.42 8.90 2.33
C GLU A 159 16.55 9.36 1.39
N ASP A 160 17.65 8.62 1.31
CA ASP A 160 18.79 8.96 0.45
C ASP A 160 18.44 8.83 -1.05
N GLY A 161 17.60 7.86 -1.41
CA GLY A 161 17.22 7.55 -2.79
C GLY A 161 16.10 8.43 -3.34
N ILE A 162 15.27 9.01 -2.48
CA ILE A 162 13.95 9.55 -2.83
C ILE A 162 14.01 10.61 -3.93
N ARG A 163 14.97 11.53 -3.84
CA ARG A 163 15.15 12.61 -4.82
C ARG A 163 15.50 12.08 -6.21
N THR A 164 16.20 10.96 -6.30
CA THR A 164 16.55 10.34 -7.58
C THR A 164 15.30 9.76 -8.23
N TYR A 165 14.46 9.04 -7.48
CA TYR A 165 13.26 8.44 -8.02
C TYR A 165 12.22 9.50 -8.44
N LEU A 166 11.97 10.52 -7.62
CA LEU A 166 11.08 11.63 -7.96
C LEU A 166 11.48 12.31 -9.29
N LYS A 167 12.78 12.55 -9.50
CA LYS A 167 13.31 13.13 -10.74
C LYS A 167 13.16 12.24 -11.98
N ASN A 168 12.85 10.96 -11.81
CA ASN A 168 12.69 10.00 -12.90
C ASN A 168 11.23 9.51 -13.03
N GLY A 169 10.27 10.28 -12.50
CA GLY A 169 8.83 10.06 -12.71
C GLY A 169 8.19 9.07 -11.76
N PHE A 170 8.86 8.72 -10.66
CA PHE A 170 8.24 7.99 -9.56
C PHE A 170 7.51 8.96 -8.64
N TYR A 171 6.44 8.49 -8.01
CA TYR A 171 5.71 9.24 -6.99
C TYR A 171 5.30 8.33 -5.83
N HIS A 172 5.01 8.94 -4.69
CA HIS A 172 4.49 8.22 -3.51
C HIS A 172 3.10 7.65 -3.79
N ILE A 173 2.89 6.37 -3.50
CA ILE A 173 1.58 5.70 -3.64
C ILE A 173 0.86 5.41 -2.34
N ARG A 174 1.55 5.54 -1.20
CA ARG A 174 0.98 5.33 0.12
C ARG A 174 1.81 6.04 1.18
N GLU A 175 1.34 5.94 2.42
CA GLU A 175 2.06 6.46 3.58
C GLU A 175 3.42 5.81 3.73
N LEU A 176 4.32 6.57 4.36
CA LEU A 176 5.61 6.10 4.79
C LEU A 176 5.44 4.79 5.57
N LEU A 177 6.09 3.73 5.11
CA LEU A 177 6.18 2.51 5.88
C LEU A 177 7.24 2.71 6.94
N ALA A 178 6.89 2.37 8.17
CA ALA A 178 7.76 2.51 9.32
C ALA A 178 7.66 1.26 10.19
N SER A 179 8.79 0.62 10.44
CA SER A 179 8.92 -0.64 11.19
C SER A 179 10.03 -0.55 12.25
N GLY A 180 10.12 -1.55 13.12
CA GLY A 180 11.06 -1.62 14.22
C GLY A 180 10.53 -1.01 15.52
N PRO A 181 11.30 -1.13 16.62
CA PRO A 181 10.88 -0.77 17.98
C PRO A 181 10.37 0.67 18.11
N ASP A 182 11.02 1.60 17.40
CA ASP A 182 10.70 3.03 17.44
C ASP A 182 10.19 3.58 16.09
N ARG A 183 9.71 2.71 15.19
CA ARG A 183 9.34 3.08 13.81
C ARG A 183 10.49 3.76 13.03
N SER A 184 11.73 3.46 13.40
CA SER A 184 12.93 4.09 12.85
C SER A 184 13.34 3.53 11.48
N PHE A 185 12.79 2.39 11.06
CA PHE A 185 13.04 1.81 9.75
C PHE A 185 12.01 2.33 8.77
N THR A 186 12.34 3.42 8.08
CA THR A 186 11.42 4.12 7.21
C THR A 186 11.75 3.90 5.73
N VAL A 187 10.73 3.57 4.96
CA VAL A 187 10.80 3.54 3.49
C VAL A 187 9.54 4.15 2.88
N HIS A 188 9.72 4.74 1.70
CA HIS A 188 8.67 5.42 0.95
C HIS A 188 8.27 4.54 -0.24
N PRO A 189 7.09 3.91 -0.24
CA PRO A 189 6.64 3.15 -1.39
C PRO A 189 6.35 4.07 -2.56
N MET A 190 7.01 3.82 -3.68
CA MET A 190 6.95 4.63 -4.88
C MET A 190 6.51 3.81 -6.09
N HIS A 191 5.82 4.48 -7.00
CA HIS A 191 5.34 3.92 -8.25
C HIS A 191 5.70 4.83 -9.40
N ARG A 192 6.13 4.21 -10.50
CA ARG A 192 6.20 4.84 -11.81
C ARG A 192 5.24 4.08 -12.74
N PRO A 193 4.16 4.73 -13.21
CA PRO A 193 3.21 4.10 -14.11
C PRO A 193 3.84 3.85 -15.48
N SER A 194 3.33 2.86 -16.19
CA SER A 194 3.66 2.73 -17.62
C SER A 194 3.07 3.90 -18.41
N ARG A 195 3.80 4.32 -19.46
CA ARG A 195 3.33 5.35 -20.41
C ARG A 195 2.07 4.95 -21.20
N PHE A 196 1.73 3.66 -21.27
CA PHE A 196 0.49 3.22 -21.93
C PHE A 196 -0.62 2.85 -20.94
N GLU A 197 -0.32 2.52 -19.69
CA GLU A 197 -1.35 2.29 -18.65
C GLU A 197 -2.23 3.54 -18.46
N LEU A 198 -1.62 4.73 -18.61
CA LEU A 198 -2.33 6.00 -18.49
C LEU A 198 -3.13 6.39 -19.75
N SER A 199 -3.08 5.61 -20.84
CA SER A 199 -3.72 5.95 -22.12
C SER A 199 -4.87 4.98 -22.44
N PRO A 200 -6.15 5.42 -22.41
CA PRO A 200 -7.30 4.56 -22.70
C PRO A 200 -7.39 4.12 -24.17
N ASP A 201 -6.78 4.87 -25.10
CA ASP A 201 -6.61 4.50 -26.50
C ASP A 201 -5.12 4.67 -26.90
N PRO A 202 -4.39 3.60 -27.24
CA PRO A 202 -2.97 3.66 -27.57
C PRO A 202 -2.66 4.29 -28.94
N SER A 203 -3.65 4.66 -29.76
CA SER A 203 -3.43 4.98 -31.17
C SER A 203 -3.00 6.41 -31.50
N ARG A 204 -3.34 7.43 -30.69
CA ARG A 204 -3.02 8.84 -31.01
C ARG A 204 -2.21 9.61 -29.95
N PHE A 205 -2.55 9.49 -28.67
CA PHE A 205 -1.86 10.21 -27.60
C PHE A 205 -1.14 9.26 -26.64
N SER A 206 -0.12 9.77 -25.97
CA SER A 206 0.54 9.10 -24.85
C SER A 206 0.40 9.99 -23.63
N ILE A 207 -0.21 9.47 -22.58
CA ILE A 207 -0.29 10.17 -21.30
C ILE A 207 0.94 9.85 -20.46
N GLN A 208 1.61 10.89 -19.97
CA GLN A 208 2.89 10.78 -19.28
C GLN A 208 2.91 11.70 -18.06
N PRO A 209 3.66 11.38 -16.99
CA PRO A 209 3.95 12.35 -15.95
C PRO A 209 4.70 13.56 -16.51
N VAL A 210 4.43 14.74 -15.95
CA VAL A 210 5.16 15.97 -16.28
C VAL A 210 6.52 16.00 -15.56
N MET A 211 7.56 16.37 -16.30
CA MET A 211 8.91 16.59 -15.83
C MET A 211 9.25 18.09 -15.83
N PRO A 212 10.25 18.54 -15.06
CA PRO A 212 10.64 19.96 -15.00
C PRO A 212 10.94 20.61 -16.37
N GLU A 213 11.48 19.83 -17.32
CA GLU A 213 11.77 20.26 -18.69
C GLU A 213 10.50 20.52 -19.54
N ASP A 214 9.36 19.94 -19.18
CA ASP A 214 8.10 20.12 -19.93
C ASP A 214 7.41 21.44 -19.61
N LEU A 215 7.74 22.06 -18.47
CA LEU A 215 7.00 23.18 -17.91
C LEU A 215 6.98 24.41 -18.80
N ALA A 216 8.06 24.66 -19.55
CA ALA A 216 8.12 25.78 -20.49
C ALA A 216 7.04 25.63 -21.57
N ARG A 217 6.92 24.43 -22.16
CA ARG A 217 5.92 24.15 -23.19
C ARG A 217 4.50 24.19 -22.65
N ILE A 218 4.28 23.67 -21.44
CA ILE A 218 2.96 23.73 -20.78
C ILE A 218 2.54 25.18 -20.54
N ALA A 219 3.48 26.05 -20.12
CA ALA A 219 3.22 27.47 -19.93
C ALA A 219 2.91 28.20 -21.26
N GLU A 220 3.57 27.84 -22.36
CA GLU A 220 3.24 28.37 -23.69
C GLU A 220 1.81 28.02 -24.09
N ILE A 221 1.40 26.76 -23.92
CA ILE A 221 0.03 26.30 -24.21
C ILE A 221 -0.98 27.10 -23.39
N GLN A 222 -0.73 27.26 -22.10
CA GLN A 222 -1.62 27.98 -21.19
C GLN A 222 -1.75 29.47 -21.50
N VAL A 223 -0.66 30.14 -21.91
CA VAL A 223 -0.69 31.55 -22.32
C VAL A 223 -1.43 31.71 -23.65
N SER A 224 -1.34 30.72 -24.55
CA SER A 224 -2.03 30.76 -25.84
C SER A 224 -3.54 30.47 -25.77
N SER A 225 -4.02 29.84 -24.70
CA SER A 225 -5.45 29.62 -24.45
C SER A 225 -6.10 30.86 -23.84
N GLU A 226 -7.24 31.32 -24.38
CA GLU A 226 -7.97 32.56 -24.00
C GLU A 226 -8.46 32.62 -22.53
N THR A 227 -8.14 31.64 -21.69
CA THR A 227 -8.45 31.59 -20.25
C THR A 227 -7.42 32.33 -19.37
N ALA A 228 -6.47 33.05 -19.97
CA ALA A 228 -5.40 33.75 -19.26
C ALA A 228 -5.91 34.97 -18.46
N ASN A 229 -6.38 34.74 -17.25
CA ASN A 229 -6.33 35.77 -16.21
C ASN A 229 -4.87 35.95 -15.75
N PHE A 230 -4.25 37.06 -16.15
CA PHE A 230 -3.16 37.77 -15.46
C PHE A 230 -1.90 37.02 -15.00
N HIS A 231 -1.42 35.95 -15.66
CA HIS A 231 -0.15 35.31 -15.29
C HIS A 231 0.86 35.26 -16.44
N SER A 232 2.08 35.71 -16.16
CA SER A 232 3.24 35.56 -17.04
C SER A 232 3.67 34.09 -17.13
N SER A 233 4.32 33.69 -18.22
CA SER A 233 4.85 32.32 -18.37
C SER A 233 5.77 31.90 -17.21
N GLN A 234 6.48 32.86 -16.60
CA GLN A 234 7.34 32.62 -15.44
C GLN A 234 6.54 32.21 -14.19
N GLU A 235 5.39 32.86 -13.93
CA GLU A 235 4.51 32.56 -12.80
C GLU A 235 3.81 31.20 -12.96
N ILE A 236 3.42 30.85 -14.19
CA ILE A 236 2.85 29.53 -14.52
C ILE A 236 3.88 28.44 -14.24
N VAL A 237 5.12 28.59 -14.75
CA VAL A 237 6.21 27.65 -14.49
C VAL A 237 6.50 27.54 -12.99
N ALA A 238 6.51 28.66 -12.25
CA ALA A 238 6.73 28.65 -10.81
C ALA A 238 5.64 27.86 -10.06
N THR A 239 4.38 27.99 -10.48
CA THR A 239 3.23 27.27 -9.91
C THR A 239 3.37 25.76 -10.11
N TYR A 240 3.62 25.31 -11.34
CA TYR A 240 3.82 23.88 -11.62
C TYR A 240 5.08 23.34 -10.93
N LYS A 241 6.16 24.12 -10.82
CA LYS A 241 7.35 23.72 -10.04
C LYS A 241 7.03 23.53 -8.56
N ALA A 242 6.17 24.35 -7.97
CA ALA A 242 5.74 24.19 -6.59
C ALA A 242 4.91 22.91 -6.41
N GLN A 243 3.98 22.63 -7.34
CA GLN A 243 3.17 21.40 -7.33
C GLN A 243 4.03 20.14 -7.49
N LEU A 244 5.01 20.12 -8.42
CA LEU A 244 5.93 19.00 -8.59
C LEU A 244 6.81 18.70 -7.36
N LYS A 245 7.01 19.67 -6.46
CA LYS A 245 7.74 19.44 -5.20
C LYS A 245 6.93 18.68 -4.16
N ASP A 246 5.61 18.78 -4.22
CA ASP A 246 4.70 18.06 -3.32
C ASP A 246 3.93 17.02 -4.13
N ASP A 247 4.65 16.01 -4.61
CA ASP A 247 4.06 14.89 -5.35
C ASP A 247 3.00 14.18 -4.49
N ARG A 248 3.12 14.21 -3.17
CA ARG A 248 2.10 13.69 -2.27
C ARG A 248 0.79 14.45 -2.35
N ALA A 249 0.80 15.74 -2.68
CA ALA A 249 -0.41 16.56 -2.81
C ALA A 249 -0.90 16.71 -4.25
N PHE A 250 -0.01 16.66 -5.23
CA PHE A 250 -0.32 16.94 -6.63
C PHE A 250 0.19 15.86 -7.60
N ARG A 251 -0.61 15.62 -8.65
CA ARG A 251 -0.22 14.83 -9.83
C ARG A 251 -0.36 15.71 -11.05
N ILE A 252 0.64 15.68 -11.92
CA ILE A 252 0.59 16.44 -13.16
C ILE A 252 0.89 15.48 -14.31
N TYR A 253 -0.06 15.39 -15.25
CA TYR A 253 0.05 14.56 -16.43
C TYR A 253 0.00 15.43 -17.69
N LYS A 254 0.74 15.03 -18.72
CA LYS A 254 0.74 15.62 -20.05
C LYS A 254 0.25 14.61 -21.08
N ALA A 255 -0.44 15.11 -22.09
CA ALA A 255 -0.73 14.36 -23.31
C ALA A 255 0.31 14.74 -24.37
N VAL A 256 1.01 13.72 -24.88
CA VAL A 256 1.97 13.85 -25.97
C VAL A 256 1.37 13.24 -27.23
N ASP A 257 1.30 14.00 -28.31
CA ASP A 257 0.90 13.48 -29.62
C ASP A 257 2.00 12.56 -30.17
N ARG A 258 1.67 11.31 -30.47
CA ARG A 258 2.64 10.30 -30.93
C ARG A 258 3.20 10.59 -32.32
N LEU A 259 2.46 11.34 -33.15
CA LEU A 259 2.89 11.68 -34.51
C LEU A 259 3.92 12.80 -34.51
N SER A 260 3.64 13.87 -33.77
CA SER A 260 4.50 15.06 -33.73
C SER A 260 5.53 15.03 -32.59
N GLY A 261 5.31 14.22 -31.55
CA GLY A 261 6.09 14.24 -30.31
C GLY A 261 5.80 15.46 -29.42
N ASN A 262 4.86 16.32 -29.81
CA ASN A 262 4.57 17.55 -29.10
C ASN A 262 3.65 17.31 -27.90
N ILE A 263 3.86 18.09 -26.84
CA ILE A 263 2.91 18.22 -25.74
C ILE A 263 1.71 19.03 -26.26
N VAL A 264 0.52 18.44 -26.18
CA VAL A 264 -0.74 19.04 -26.67
C VAL A 264 -1.75 19.33 -25.56
N ALA A 265 -1.54 18.79 -24.36
CA ALA A 265 -2.33 19.14 -23.19
C ALA A 265 -1.58 18.80 -21.90
N ALA A 266 -1.96 19.42 -20.79
CA ALA A 266 -1.55 19.02 -19.46
C ALA A 266 -2.66 19.26 -18.43
N ALA A 267 -2.73 18.40 -17.43
CA ALA A 267 -3.67 18.51 -16.31
C ALA A 267 -2.94 18.35 -14.98
N SER A 268 -3.29 19.19 -14.02
CA SER A 268 -2.86 19.08 -12.63
C SER A 268 -4.04 18.68 -11.76
N TRP A 269 -3.81 17.71 -10.89
CA TRP A 269 -4.79 17.11 -10.01
C TRP A 269 -4.31 17.18 -8.59
N ARG A 270 -5.25 17.34 -7.66
CA ARG A 270 -4.98 17.10 -6.25
C ARG A 270 -5.14 15.62 -5.93
N THR A 271 -4.18 15.02 -5.25
CA THR A 271 -4.20 13.60 -4.90
C THR A 271 -5.18 13.32 -3.76
N PRO A 272 -5.74 12.09 -3.68
CA PRO A 272 -6.44 11.62 -2.47
C PRO A 272 -5.55 11.65 -1.23
N TYR A 273 -4.26 11.40 -1.41
CA TYR A 273 -3.27 11.39 -0.34
C TYR A 273 -3.09 12.76 0.34
N ALA A 274 -3.31 13.87 -0.38
CA ALA A 274 -3.25 15.23 0.17
C ALA A 274 -4.22 15.45 1.35
N LEU A 275 -5.36 14.77 1.34
CA LEU A 275 -6.38 14.91 2.38
C LEU A 275 -6.16 14.01 3.59
N LEU A 276 -5.37 12.94 3.46
CA LEU A 276 -5.01 12.08 4.59
C LEU A 276 -4.02 12.77 5.54
N ARG A 277 -3.32 13.80 5.06
CA ARG A 277 -2.28 14.49 5.83
C ARG A 277 -2.80 15.63 6.71
N ASP A 278 -4.08 15.99 6.60
CA ASP A 278 -4.76 17.12 7.28
C ASP A 278 -4.03 18.49 7.19
N ASP A 279 -2.93 18.59 6.42
CA ASP A 279 -2.04 19.74 6.33
C ASP A 279 -2.47 20.74 5.26
N SER A 280 -3.44 20.38 4.42
CA SER A 280 -4.00 21.27 3.40
C SER A 280 -5.49 20.99 3.20
N PRO A 281 -6.38 21.98 3.39
CA PRO A 281 -7.79 21.84 3.06
C PRO A 281 -7.98 21.80 1.53
N SER A 282 -8.94 21.01 1.07
CA SER A 282 -9.26 20.94 -0.36
C SER A 282 -10.03 22.17 -0.86
N PRO A 283 -9.65 22.77 -2.02
CA PRO A 283 -10.40 23.87 -2.63
C PRO A 283 -11.75 23.42 -3.22
N PHE A 284 -12.05 22.12 -3.20
CA PHE A 284 -13.31 21.55 -3.69
C PHE A 284 -14.31 21.27 -2.55
N GLY A 285 -13.93 21.55 -1.29
CA GLY A 285 -14.72 21.24 -0.09
C GLY A 285 -14.22 20.00 0.66
N LYS A 286 -14.77 19.78 1.87
CA LYS A 286 -14.37 18.67 2.75
C LYS A 286 -14.56 17.32 2.05
N GLY A 287 -13.52 16.47 2.09
CA GLY A 287 -13.53 15.13 1.49
C GLY A 287 -13.68 15.09 -0.03
N ARG A 288 -13.39 16.19 -0.73
CA ARG A 288 -13.40 16.29 -2.19
C ARG A 288 -12.02 16.65 -2.70
N ILE A 289 -11.59 16.16 -3.85
CA ILE A 289 -10.38 16.55 -4.58
C ILE A 289 -10.73 16.65 -6.06
N GLY A 290 -9.86 17.17 -6.90
CA GLY A 290 -10.20 17.24 -8.31
C GLY A 290 -9.16 17.93 -9.17
N LEU A 291 -9.55 18.11 -10.42
CA LEU A 291 -8.81 18.82 -11.45
C LEU A 291 -8.57 20.27 -11.02
N ILE A 292 -7.31 20.62 -10.79
CA ILE A 292 -6.87 21.96 -10.41
C ILE A 292 -6.70 22.84 -11.64
N SER A 293 -6.09 22.29 -12.68
CA SER A 293 -5.85 23.00 -13.95
C SER A 293 -5.91 22.03 -15.11
N LEU A 294 -6.49 22.43 -16.22
CA LEU A 294 -6.38 21.74 -17.50
C LEU A 294 -6.03 22.77 -18.56
N VAL A 295 -4.99 22.48 -19.33
CA VAL A 295 -4.55 23.29 -20.47
C VAL A 295 -4.52 22.41 -21.70
N VAL A 296 -5.11 22.90 -22.79
CA VAL A 296 -5.22 22.17 -24.05
C VAL A 296 -4.76 23.11 -25.15
N ASP A 297 -3.86 22.61 -26.00
CA ASP A 297 -3.38 23.33 -27.16
C ASP A 297 -4.53 23.45 -28.17
N ALA A 298 -5.02 24.69 -28.36
CA ALA A 298 -6.12 24.98 -29.26
C ALA A 298 -5.81 24.59 -30.71
N THR A 299 -4.53 24.52 -31.09
CA THR A 299 -4.11 24.15 -32.44
C THR A 299 -4.22 22.65 -32.71
N ALA A 300 -4.28 21.82 -31.67
CA ALA A 300 -4.32 20.36 -31.81
C ALA A 300 -5.68 19.85 -32.32
N GLN A 301 -6.76 20.65 -32.23
CA GLN A 301 -8.14 20.31 -32.67
C GLN A 301 -8.62 18.93 -32.20
N VAL A 302 -8.30 18.56 -30.96
CA VAL A 302 -8.64 17.24 -30.41
C VAL A 302 -9.77 17.38 -29.39
N GLN A 303 -10.92 16.78 -29.65
CA GLN A 303 -11.98 16.62 -28.65
C GLN A 303 -11.67 15.44 -27.73
N GLY A 304 -12.04 15.54 -26.45
CA GLY A 304 -11.96 14.42 -25.50
C GLY A 304 -10.62 14.24 -24.77
N LEU A 305 -9.60 15.09 -25.01
CA LEU A 305 -8.32 15.01 -24.29
C LEU A 305 -8.46 15.08 -22.76
N GLU A 306 -9.51 15.75 -22.27
CA GLU A 306 -9.82 15.85 -20.84
C GLU A 306 -10.16 14.48 -20.24
N GLU A 307 -10.97 13.67 -20.94
CA GLU A 307 -11.33 12.31 -20.53
C GLU A 307 -10.12 11.37 -20.58
N VAL A 308 -9.26 11.54 -21.59
CA VAL A 308 -8.00 10.79 -21.72
C VAL A 308 -7.06 11.10 -20.56
N LEU A 309 -6.94 12.37 -20.15
CA LEU A 309 -6.14 12.77 -18.99
C LEU A 309 -6.77 12.34 -17.66
N LEU A 310 -8.11 12.32 -17.54
CA LEU A 310 -8.83 11.85 -16.37
C LEU A 310 -8.59 10.34 -16.12
N ALA A 311 -8.53 9.54 -17.19
CA ALA A 311 -8.24 8.11 -17.10
C ALA A 311 -6.89 7.80 -16.42
N ALA A 312 -5.93 8.72 -16.45
CA ALA A 312 -4.64 8.57 -15.77
C ALA A 312 -4.73 8.66 -14.24
N VAL A 313 -5.75 9.33 -13.70
CA VAL A 313 -5.92 9.56 -12.25
C VAL A 313 -6.97 8.65 -11.63
N ASN A 314 -7.93 8.16 -12.44
CA ASN A 314 -8.99 7.26 -12.00
C ASN A 314 -8.49 6.06 -11.18
N PRO A 315 -7.47 5.29 -11.63
CA PRO A 315 -7.03 4.11 -10.89
C PRO A 315 -6.47 4.46 -9.50
N GLU A 316 -5.78 5.61 -9.35
CA GLU A 316 -5.28 6.05 -8.04
C GLU A 316 -6.43 6.44 -7.11
N ALA A 317 -7.43 7.17 -7.62
CA ALA A 317 -8.62 7.55 -6.85
C ALA A 317 -9.46 6.34 -6.44
N GLU A 318 -9.74 5.42 -7.38
CA GLU A 318 -10.50 4.19 -7.13
C GLU A 318 -9.80 3.29 -6.10
N ARG A 319 -8.46 3.12 -6.20
CA ARG A 319 -7.67 2.38 -5.20
C ARG A 319 -7.82 2.93 -3.80
N MET A 320 -8.02 4.24 -3.66
CA MET A 320 -8.20 4.93 -2.39
C MET A 320 -9.67 4.93 -1.94
N GLY A 321 -10.58 4.32 -2.70
CA GLY A 321 -12.02 4.26 -2.42
C GLY A 321 -12.80 5.51 -2.83
N TRP A 322 -12.24 6.35 -3.73
CA TRP A 322 -12.87 7.58 -4.18
C TRP A 322 -13.63 7.36 -5.49
N THR A 323 -14.74 8.07 -5.65
CA THR A 323 -15.55 8.02 -6.87
C THR A 323 -15.62 9.38 -7.54
N ILE A 324 -15.78 9.39 -8.87
CA ILE A 324 -15.90 10.61 -9.67
C ILE A 324 -17.33 11.14 -9.56
N ALA A 325 -17.49 12.41 -9.19
CA ALA A 325 -18.69 13.18 -9.48
C ALA A 325 -18.45 14.04 -10.72
N SER A 326 -19.22 13.82 -11.78
CA SER A 326 -19.31 14.77 -12.87
C SER A 326 -20.30 15.86 -12.46
N THR A 327 -19.84 17.09 -12.28
CA THR A 327 -20.75 18.23 -12.08
C THR A 327 -21.28 18.71 -13.43
N ASN A 328 -22.03 17.85 -14.12
CA ASN A 328 -22.80 18.21 -15.30
C ASN A 328 -24.22 17.64 -15.18
N GLY A 329 -25.04 18.25 -14.31
CA GLY A 329 -26.51 18.09 -14.32
C GLY A 329 -27.20 17.92 -12.95
N ALA A 330 -28.29 18.69 -12.77
CA ALA A 330 -29.27 18.76 -11.66
C ALA A 330 -28.84 19.57 -10.40
N SER A 331 -29.61 20.53 -9.88
CA SER A 331 -30.94 21.05 -10.21
C SER A 331 -31.08 22.51 -9.74
N SER A 332 -31.86 23.27 -10.48
CA SER A 332 -32.40 24.59 -10.12
C SER A 332 -33.13 24.57 -8.78
N SER A 333 -32.66 25.36 -7.82
CA SER A 333 -33.50 26.15 -6.90
C SER A 333 -32.65 27.25 -6.25
N GLN A 334 -32.90 28.51 -6.66
CA GLN A 334 -32.72 29.81 -5.97
C GLN A 334 -31.46 30.02 -5.10
N SER A 335 -30.68 31.09 -5.16
CA SER A 335 -30.73 32.40 -5.80
C SER A 335 -29.30 32.96 -5.72
N ASP A 336 -28.86 33.70 -6.74
CA ASP A 336 -28.20 35.01 -6.63
C ASP A 336 -27.46 35.32 -7.93
N GLY A 337 -27.78 36.48 -8.50
CA GLY A 337 -27.42 36.87 -9.85
C GLY A 337 -25.97 37.30 -10.02
N ALA A 338 -25.37 36.93 -11.14
CA ALA A 338 -24.42 37.76 -11.88
C ALA A 338 -24.19 37.18 -13.29
N THR A 339 -24.52 37.98 -14.29
CA THR A 339 -24.00 38.02 -15.67
C THR A 339 -23.63 36.70 -16.38
N GLN A 340 -24.47 36.36 -17.36
CA GLN A 340 -24.13 35.47 -18.46
C GLN A 340 -22.94 36.02 -19.26
N ASN A 341 -21.87 35.23 -19.39
CA ASN A 341 -20.93 35.31 -20.50
C ASN A 341 -20.66 33.89 -21.01
N GLY A 342 -20.85 33.69 -22.31
CA GLY A 342 -20.57 32.43 -22.99
C GLY A 342 -19.07 32.13 -22.97
N GLY A 343 -18.71 30.99 -22.39
CA GLY A 343 -17.37 30.42 -22.37
C GLY A 343 -17.49 28.90 -22.25
N ALA A 344 -16.61 28.17 -22.92
CA ALA A 344 -16.66 26.73 -23.17
C ALA A 344 -17.07 25.88 -21.94
N ARG A 345 -17.84 24.81 -22.21
CA ARG A 345 -18.20 23.75 -21.26
C ARG A 345 -16.93 23.21 -20.56
N GLN A 346 -16.60 23.68 -19.36
CA GLN A 346 -15.61 23.04 -18.50
C GLN A 346 -16.34 22.27 -17.40
N GLY A 347 -16.50 20.97 -17.57
CA GLY A 347 -16.94 20.08 -16.49
C GLY A 347 -15.86 20.04 -15.41
N ARG A 348 -16.18 20.48 -14.19
CA ARG A 348 -15.25 20.38 -13.06
C ARG A 348 -15.26 18.94 -12.55
N TRP A 349 -14.23 18.18 -12.89
CA TRP A 349 -14.06 16.80 -12.42
C TRP A 349 -13.61 16.78 -10.97
N VAL A 350 -14.48 16.28 -10.09
CA VAL A 350 -14.25 16.22 -8.64
C VAL A 350 -14.40 14.78 -8.19
N TYR A 351 -13.37 14.23 -7.56
CA TYR A 351 -13.50 12.99 -6.80
C TYR A 351 -13.96 13.30 -5.39
N PHE A 352 -14.75 12.40 -4.82
CA PHE A 352 -15.17 12.51 -3.44
C PHE A 352 -14.98 11.18 -2.71
N SER A 353 -14.61 11.30 -1.44
CA SER A 353 -14.62 10.16 -0.52
C SER A 353 -16.06 9.90 -0.10
N PRO A 354 -16.56 8.64 -0.20
CA PRO A 354 -17.84 8.26 0.38
C PRO A 354 -17.80 8.48 1.90
N GLY A 355 -18.35 9.60 2.37
CA GLY A 355 -18.36 9.95 3.80
C GLY A 355 -18.42 11.45 4.12
N ALA A 356 -18.08 12.33 3.18
CA ALA A 356 -18.05 13.77 3.44
C ALA A 356 -19.27 14.51 2.84
N GLY A 357 -20.38 14.51 3.58
CA GLY A 357 -21.40 15.57 3.55
C GLY A 357 -22.37 15.57 2.37
N THR A 358 -23.43 14.76 2.44
CA THR A 358 -24.83 15.17 2.53
C THR A 358 -25.71 13.93 2.66
N THR A 359 -26.77 14.06 3.44
CA THR A 359 -27.66 13.02 3.94
C THR A 359 -28.36 12.21 2.85
N SER A 360 -28.46 10.90 3.13
CA SER A 360 -29.45 9.96 2.60
C SER A 360 -29.33 9.58 1.11
N HIS A 361 -28.40 8.67 0.82
CA HIS A 361 -28.65 7.34 0.21
C HIS A 361 -27.36 6.52 0.38
N SER A 362 -27.01 6.31 1.64
CA SER A 362 -25.86 5.52 2.05
C SER A 362 -25.99 4.09 1.54
N LEU A 363 -25.28 3.73 0.47
CA LEU A 363 -24.80 2.36 0.31
C LEU A 363 -23.69 2.20 1.36
N ARG A 364 -24.13 1.85 2.57
CA ARG A 364 -23.26 1.57 3.72
C ARG A 364 -22.36 0.39 3.34
N ILE A 365 -21.10 0.68 2.99
CA ILE A 365 -20.08 -0.37 2.82
C ILE A 365 -19.97 -1.17 4.10
N ILE A 366 -20.16 -0.57 5.28
CA ILE A 366 -20.12 -1.25 6.58
C ILE A 366 -21.52 -1.29 7.22
N SER A 367 -22.02 -2.47 7.55
CA SER A 367 -23.31 -2.67 8.22
C SER A 367 -23.20 -3.67 9.37
N PRO A 368 -24.12 -3.65 10.36
CA PRO A 368 -24.23 -4.76 11.29
C PRO A 368 -24.46 -6.07 10.53
N ALA A 369 -23.88 -7.16 11.02
CA ALA A 369 -24.18 -8.49 10.51
C ALA A 369 -25.60 -8.91 10.90
N THR A 370 -26.22 -9.77 10.09
CA THR A 370 -27.44 -10.50 10.43
C THR A 370 -27.17 -12.01 10.41
N PRO A 371 -28.04 -12.85 10.98
CA PRO A 371 -27.85 -14.30 10.97
C PRO A 371 -27.71 -14.92 9.58
N GLU A 372 -28.29 -14.29 8.56
CA GLU A 372 -28.17 -14.70 7.15
C GLU A 372 -26.74 -14.56 6.61
N ASP A 373 -25.91 -13.71 7.23
CA ASP A 373 -24.52 -13.46 6.80
C ASP A 373 -23.53 -14.52 7.24
N PHE A 374 -23.86 -15.33 8.24
CA PHE A 374 -22.86 -16.13 8.95
C PHE A 374 -22.13 -17.12 8.05
N SER A 375 -22.81 -17.70 7.07
CA SER A 375 -22.20 -18.62 6.09
C SER A 375 -21.16 -17.89 5.23
N GLU A 376 -21.45 -16.68 4.78
CA GLU A 376 -20.55 -15.90 3.95
C GLU A 376 -19.39 -15.31 4.77
N ILE A 377 -19.64 -14.89 6.02
CA ILE A 377 -18.60 -14.50 6.99
C ILE A 377 -17.65 -15.67 7.24
N ALA A 378 -18.17 -16.88 7.48
CA ALA A 378 -17.35 -18.07 7.71
C ALA A 378 -16.42 -18.37 6.53
N ARG A 379 -16.97 -18.32 5.31
CA ARG A 379 -16.20 -18.49 4.07
C ARG A 379 -15.09 -17.45 3.92
N VAL A 380 -15.42 -16.15 4.08
CA VAL A 380 -14.43 -15.05 3.97
C VAL A 380 -13.35 -15.19 5.04
N ARG A 381 -13.73 -15.54 6.27
CA ARG A 381 -12.81 -15.78 7.37
C ARG A 381 -11.84 -16.90 7.05
N ARG A 382 -12.32 -18.05 6.60
CA ARG A 382 -11.45 -19.17 6.22
C ARG A 382 -10.50 -18.75 5.10
N GLN A 383 -11.00 -18.15 4.01
CA GLN A 383 -10.16 -17.71 2.89
C GLN A 383 -9.07 -16.69 3.30
N ALA A 384 -9.37 -15.81 4.26
CA ALA A 384 -8.41 -14.84 4.75
C ALA A 384 -7.35 -15.45 5.68
N PHE A 385 -7.70 -16.46 6.49
CA PHE A 385 -6.81 -17.04 7.49
C PHE A 385 -6.12 -18.34 7.05
N GLU A 386 -6.70 -19.12 6.13
CA GLU A 386 -6.19 -20.41 5.64
C GLU A 386 -4.74 -20.38 5.14
N PRO A 387 -4.27 -19.32 4.46
CA PRO A 387 -2.86 -19.20 4.08
C PRO A 387 -1.89 -18.97 5.26
N SER A 388 -2.38 -18.59 6.44
CA SER A 388 -1.52 -18.28 7.59
C SER A 388 -0.98 -19.54 8.26
N LEU A 389 0.26 -19.47 8.74
CA LEU A 389 0.91 -20.57 9.47
C LEU A 389 0.07 -21.02 10.68
N VAL A 390 -0.49 -20.06 11.43
CA VAL A 390 -1.36 -20.36 12.59
C VAL A 390 -2.56 -21.21 12.17
N HIS A 391 -3.22 -20.88 11.06
CA HIS A 391 -4.36 -21.66 10.59
C HIS A 391 -3.94 -23.04 10.10
N GLN A 392 -2.86 -23.14 9.32
CA GLN A 392 -2.37 -24.42 8.82
C GLN A 392 -1.93 -25.36 9.95
N THR A 393 -1.27 -24.83 10.98
CA THR A 393 -0.85 -25.61 12.14
C THR A 393 -2.05 -26.08 12.96
N LEU A 394 -3.02 -25.21 13.24
CA LEU A 394 -4.13 -25.56 14.13
C LEU A 394 -5.25 -26.34 13.43
N PHE A 395 -5.53 -26.01 12.18
CA PHE A 395 -6.73 -26.46 11.46
C PHE A 395 -6.42 -27.11 10.11
N GLY A 396 -5.15 -27.26 9.71
CA GLY A 396 -4.78 -27.77 8.39
C GLY A 396 -5.18 -29.23 8.09
N LYS A 397 -5.59 -30.00 9.11
CA LYS A 397 -6.14 -31.36 8.95
C LYS A 397 -7.67 -31.40 9.04
N THR A 398 -8.33 -30.25 9.11
CA THR A 398 -9.79 -30.15 9.17
C THR A 398 -10.38 -30.09 7.76
N ASP A 399 -11.62 -30.57 7.61
CA ASP A 399 -12.36 -30.37 6.36
C ASP A 399 -12.84 -28.90 6.26
N PRO A 400 -12.63 -28.21 5.11
CA PRO A 400 -13.00 -26.80 4.97
C PRO A 400 -14.50 -26.51 5.16
N GLU A 401 -15.39 -27.40 4.73
CA GLU A 401 -16.84 -27.20 4.90
C GLU A 401 -17.24 -27.42 6.36
N ASP A 402 -16.62 -28.39 7.03
CA ASP A 402 -16.79 -28.62 8.47
C ASP A 402 -16.29 -27.42 9.30
N PHE A 403 -15.16 -26.82 8.90
CA PHE A 403 -14.62 -25.60 9.50
C PHE A 403 -15.55 -24.40 9.34
N ASP A 404 -16.13 -24.23 8.15
CA ASP A 404 -17.11 -23.16 7.91
C ASP A 404 -18.37 -23.37 8.77
N ARG A 405 -18.91 -24.59 8.85
CA ARG A 405 -20.07 -24.90 9.71
C ARG A 405 -19.77 -24.66 11.19
N TRP A 406 -18.59 -25.06 11.67
CA TRP A 406 -18.17 -24.78 13.05
C TRP A 406 -18.03 -23.28 13.32
N THR A 407 -17.49 -22.53 12.37
CA THR A 407 -17.41 -21.06 12.46
C THR A 407 -18.80 -20.43 12.55
N VAL A 408 -19.77 -20.90 11.75
CA VAL A 408 -21.18 -20.45 11.83
C VAL A 408 -21.77 -20.69 13.21
N THR A 409 -21.58 -21.89 13.80
CA THR A 409 -22.06 -22.18 15.17
C THR A 409 -21.47 -21.21 16.20
N ARG A 410 -20.19 -20.86 16.06
CA ARG A 410 -19.54 -19.87 16.95
C ARG A 410 -20.06 -18.46 16.75
N LEU A 411 -20.29 -18.03 15.51
CA LEU A 411 -20.91 -16.74 15.19
C LEU A 411 -22.32 -16.64 15.77
N GLN A 412 -23.12 -17.70 15.67
CA GLN A 412 -24.47 -17.76 16.25
C GLN A 412 -24.45 -17.56 17.77
N LYS A 413 -23.53 -18.23 18.48
CA LYS A 413 -23.37 -18.04 19.93
C LYS A 413 -22.94 -16.60 20.25
N SER A 414 -21.94 -16.11 19.52
CA SER A 414 -21.38 -14.77 19.68
C SER A 414 -22.45 -13.68 19.47
N PHE A 415 -23.29 -13.83 18.46
CA PHE A 415 -24.33 -12.86 18.13
C PHE A 415 -25.48 -12.80 19.16
N GLN A 416 -25.63 -13.82 20.01
CA GLN A 416 -26.59 -13.81 21.12
C GLN A 416 -26.06 -13.07 22.35
N ALA A 417 -24.75 -12.82 22.43
CA ALA A 417 -24.14 -12.13 23.55
C ALA A 417 -24.38 -10.61 23.43
N PRO A 418 -25.01 -9.96 24.43
CA PRO A 418 -25.39 -8.54 24.34
C PRO A 418 -24.19 -7.59 24.31
N HIS A 419 -23.02 -8.06 24.71
CA HIS A 419 -21.76 -7.31 24.72
C HIS A 419 -20.90 -7.59 23.47
N GLN A 420 -21.47 -8.15 22.40
CA GLN A 420 -20.72 -8.41 21.17
C GLN A 420 -21.36 -7.71 19.96
N ALA A 421 -20.53 -7.04 19.18
CA ALA A 421 -20.93 -6.39 17.95
C ALA A 421 -20.18 -6.99 16.76
N THR A 422 -20.92 -7.48 15.77
CA THR A 422 -20.35 -7.99 14.52
C THR A 422 -20.74 -7.08 13.37
N TRP A 423 -19.74 -6.61 12.63
CA TRP A 423 -19.89 -5.73 11.48
C TRP A 423 -19.31 -6.38 10.23
N VAL A 424 -19.96 -6.15 9.09
CA VAL A 424 -19.57 -6.69 7.80
C VAL A 424 -19.35 -5.58 6.79
N ALA A 425 -18.37 -5.79 5.92
CA ALA A 425 -18.13 -4.96 4.77
C ALA A 425 -18.78 -5.58 3.53
N ARG A 426 -19.61 -4.82 2.82
CA ARG A 426 -20.32 -5.26 1.62
C ARG A 426 -19.93 -4.44 0.40
N LEU A 427 -19.54 -5.16 -0.65
CA LEU A 427 -19.34 -4.60 -1.98
C LEU A 427 -20.19 -5.41 -2.96
N GLU A 428 -21.02 -4.70 -3.74
CA GLU A 428 -21.91 -5.32 -4.74
C GLU A 428 -22.79 -6.46 -4.17
N GLY A 429 -23.23 -6.31 -2.91
CA GLY A 429 -24.05 -7.29 -2.22
C GLY A 429 -23.30 -8.49 -1.62
N LYS A 430 -21.98 -8.59 -1.80
CA LYS A 430 -21.14 -9.65 -1.23
C LYS A 430 -20.42 -9.18 0.01
N ILE A 431 -20.27 -10.06 1.00
CA ILE A 431 -19.41 -9.80 2.16
C ILE A 431 -17.96 -9.97 1.72
N VAL A 432 -17.18 -8.91 1.91
CA VAL A 432 -15.75 -8.86 1.56
C VAL A 432 -14.85 -8.67 2.79
N GLY A 433 -15.44 -8.50 3.98
CA GLY A 433 -14.71 -8.41 5.23
C GLY A 433 -15.65 -8.39 6.43
N PHE A 434 -15.12 -8.68 7.62
CA PHE A 434 -15.87 -8.57 8.85
C PHE A 434 -14.98 -8.21 10.04
N ALA A 435 -15.59 -7.63 11.07
CA ALA A 435 -14.98 -7.39 12.37
C ALA A 435 -15.95 -7.79 13.48
N ARG A 436 -15.41 -8.39 14.53
CA ARG A 436 -16.10 -8.74 15.78
C ARG A 436 -15.44 -7.99 16.92
N TRP A 437 -16.25 -7.20 17.61
CA TRP A 437 -15.89 -6.43 18.78
C TRP A 437 -16.57 -7.00 20.01
N ASP A 438 -15.82 -7.15 21.08
CA ASP A 438 -16.32 -7.28 22.44
C ASP A 438 -16.44 -5.85 23.02
N LEU A 439 -17.63 -5.50 23.49
CA LEU A 439 -18.02 -4.18 24.02
C LEU A 439 -17.76 -4.11 25.53
N PRO A 440 -17.65 -2.90 26.12
CA PRO A 440 -17.57 -2.74 27.57
C PRO A 440 -18.72 -3.46 28.28
N HIS A 441 -18.41 -4.30 29.25
CA HIS A 441 -19.39 -5.07 30.03
C HIS A 441 -18.94 -5.34 31.46
N ASP A 442 -19.86 -5.76 32.31
CA ASP A 442 -19.54 -6.16 33.69
C ASP A 442 -18.84 -7.53 33.74
N GLN A 443 -17.96 -7.71 34.72
CA GLN A 443 -17.20 -8.96 34.89
C GLN A 443 -18.11 -10.19 35.12
N GLU A 444 -19.25 -10.00 35.80
CA GLU A 444 -20.26 -11.05 36.00
C GLU A 444 -20.90 -11.56 34.69
N VAL A 445 -20.95 -10.72 33.64
CA VAL A 445 -21.44 -11.10 32.31
C VAL A 445 -20.43 -12.04 31.65
N SER A 446 -19.13 -11.72 31.74
CA SER A 446 -18.03 -12.56 31.24
C SER A 446 -18.07 -13.98 31.82
N GLU A 447 -18.28 -14.10 33.14
CA GLU A 447 -18.32 -15.38 33.82
C GLU A 447 -19.55 -16.24 33.46
N LYS A 448 -20.67 -15.60 33.13
CA LYS A 448 -21.89 -16.28 32.66
C LYS A 448 -21.72 -16.79 31.22
N ASP A 449 -21.14 -15.98 30.34
CA ASP A 449 -20.93 -16.33 28.92
C ASP A 449 -19.83 -17.39 28.73
N ALA A 450 -18.81 -17.39 29.60
CA ALA A 450 -17.78 -18.43 29.65
C ALA A 450 -18.36 -19.80 30.06
N LYS A 451 -19.45 -19.83 30.85
CA LYS A 451 -20.11 -21.05 31.34
C LYS A 451 -21.25 -21.55 30.43
N MET A 452 -21.66 -20.78 29.42
CA MET A 452 -22.66 -21.23 28.45
C MET A 452 -22.06 -22.27 27.49
N GLU A 453 -22.23 -23.56 27.78
CA GLU A 453 -21.97 -24.62 26.81
C GLU A 453 -23.12 -24.73 25.79
N VAL A 454 -22.78 -24.93 24.51
CA VAL A 454 -23.80 -25.24 23.50
C VAL A 454 -24.15 -26.71 23.64
N VAL A 455 -25.21 -26.95 24.40
CA VAL A 455 -25.80 -28.27 24.58
C VAL A 455 -26.78 -28.49 23.43
N ASP A 456 -26.60 -29.56 22.66
CA ASP A 456 -27.55 -29.91 21.61
C ASP A 456 -28.94 -30.25 22.20
N LYS A 457 -29.96 -30.42 21.35
CA LYS A 457 -31.33 -30.79 21.77
C LYS A 457 -31.40 -32.12 22.56
N ARG A 458 -30.30 -32.85 22.69
CA ARG A 458 -30.16 -34.15 23.36
C ARG A 458 -29.30 -34.09 24.62
N GLY A 459 -28.88 -32.91 25.07
CA GLY A 459 -28.11 -32.77 26.30
C GLY A 459 -26.60 -32.97 26.13
N LYS A 460 -26.07 -33.05 24.89
CA LYS A 460 -24.64 -33.26 24.63
C LYS A 460 -23.93 -31.94 24.32
N ALA A 461 -22.88 -31.63 25.08
CA ALA A 461 -21.99 -30.52 24.76
C ALA A 461 -21.37 -30.74 23.38
N SER A 462 -21.50 -29.74 22.50
CA SER A 462 -20.79 -29.76 21.22
C SER A 462 -19.28 -29.61 21.46
N PRO A 463 -18.42 -30.37 20.77
CA PRO A 463 -16.99 -30.33 20.99
C PRO A 463 -16.44 -28.93 20.68
N LYS A 464 -15.54 -28.44 21.56
CA LYS A 464 -14.93 -27.11 21.47
C LYS A 464 -14.26 -26.85 20.12
N TYR A 465 -13.65 -27.89 19.55
CA TYR A 465 -12.98 -27.88 18.25
C TYR A 465 -13.52 -29.00 17.36
N ILE A 466 -13.39 -28.84 16.04
CA ILE A 466 -13.77 -29.88 15.07
C ILE A 466 -12.70 -30.97 14.93
N PRO A 467 -13.07 -32.19 14.51
CA PRO A 467 -12.11 -33.24 14.17
C PRO A 467 -11.03 -32.73 13.21
N GLY A 468 -9.77 -33.10 13.46
CA GLY A 468 -8.62 -32.61 12.71
C GLY A 468 -8.01 -31.32 13.25
N THR A 469 -8.58 -30.69 14.28
CA THR A 469 -7.93 -29.57 14.98
C THR A 469 -6.82 -30.09 15.89
N GLU A 470 -5.65 -29.44 15.88
CA GLU A 470 -4.61 -29.62 16.90
C GLU A 470 -5.06 -28.97 18.22
N ALA A 471 -5.97 -29.64 18.93
CA ALA A 471 -6.74 -29.07 20.04
C ALA A 471 -5.88 -28.56 21.20
N GLU A 472 -4.82 -29.28 21.58
CA GLU A 472 -3.91 -28.87 22.65
C GLU A 472 -3.16 -27.57 22.32
N LEU A 473 -2.70 -27.43 21.07
CA LEU A 473 -2.05 -26.21 20.59
C LEU A 473 -3.05 -25.05 20.48
N ALA A 474 -4.26 -25.34 20.03
CA ALA A 474 -5.32 -24.35 19.94
C ALA A 474 -5.72 -23.84 21.33
N ASP A 475 -5.85 -24.73 22.32
CA ASP A 475 -6.12 -24.35 23.71
C ASP A 475 -5.00 -23.50 24.30
N HIS A 476 -3.75 -23.87 24.05
CA HIS A 476 -2.61 -23.10 24.52
C HIS A 476 -2.60 -21.68 23.94
N LEU A 477 -2.69 -21.56 22.61
CA LEU A 477 -2.65 -20.26 21.93
C LEU A 477 -3.84 -19.39 22.32
N PHE A 478 -5.07 -19.88 22.14
CA PHE A 478 -6.26 -19.07 22.40
C PHE A 478 -6.48 -18.79 23.88
N GLY A 479 -5.92 -19.60 24.79
CA GLY A 479 -5.93 -19.35 26.23
C GLY A 479 -4.96 -18.23 26.67
N GLN A 480 -4.10 -17.74 25.78
CA GLN A 480 -3.18 -16.62 26.03
C GLN A 480 -3.64 -15.31 25.39
N LEU A 481 -4.50 -15.37 24.36
CA LEU A 481 -5.08 -14.20 23.71
C LEU A 481 -6.17 -13.54 24.59
N GLY A 482 -6.41 -12.25 24.38
CA GLY A 482 -7.49 -11.51 25.02
C GLY A 482 -7.28 -11.26 26.52
N LYS A 483 -6.07 -11.46 27.05
CA LYS A 483 -5.70 -11.08 28.42
C LYS A 483 -5.34 -9.60 28.46
N THR A 484 -6.35 -8.73 28.46
CA THR A 484 -6.19 -7.35 28.93
C THR A 484 -5.98 -7.38 30.45
N GLU A 485 -5.34 -6.40 31.08
CA GLU A 485 -5.06 -6.36 32.53
C GLU A 485 -6.34 -6.27 33.40
N GLY A 486 -7.23 -7.27 33.32
CA GLY A 486 -8.44 -7.38 34.12
C GLY A 486 -9.52 -6.34 33.83
N THR A 487 -9.42 -5.54 32.76
CA THR A 487 -10.47 -4.56 32.43
C THR A 487 -11.46 -5.12 31.42
N THR A 488 -12.71 -5.30 31.85
CA THR A 488 -13.86 -5.57 30.96
C THR A 488 -14.52 -4.29 30.49
N GLN A 489 -14.00 -3.12 30.90
CA GLN A 489 -14.44 -1.80 30.50
C GLN A 489 -13.55 -1.30 29.35
N CYS A 490 -13.61 -1.99 28.22
CA CYS A 490 -12.85 -1.67 27.02
C CYS A 490 -13.54 -2.22 25.77
N TYR A 491 -13.19 -1.67 24.60
CA TYR A 491 -13.54 -2.27 23.31
C TYR A 491 -12.42 -3.21 22.88
N GLN A 492 -12.71 -4.51 22.76
CA GLN A 492 -11.73 -5.48 22.29
C GLN A 492 -12.06 -5.97 20.88
N LEU A 493 -11.18 -5.72 19.92
CA LEU A 493 -11.29 -6.29 18.59
C LEU A 493 -10.76 -7.71 18.61
N GLY A 494 -11.67 -8.68 18.71
CA GLY A 494 -11.30 -10.08 18.91
C GLY A 494 -11.31 -10.95 17.65
N SER A 495 -11.88 -10.49 16.53
CA SER A 495 -11.66 -11.13 15.23
C SER A 495 -11.87 -10.13 14.11
N PHE A 496 -10.96 -10.12 13.15
CA PHE A 496 -10.97 -9.18 12.03
C PHE A 496 -10.35 -9.83 10.79
N CYS A 497 -11.02 -9.72 9.64
CA CYS A 497 -10.41 -10.05 8.37
C CYS A 497 -11.05 -9.32 7.19
N VAL A 498 -10.30 -9.25 6.10
CA VAL A 498 -10.75 -8.80 4.79
C VAL A 498 -10.36 -9.88 3.78
N ASP A 499 -11.27 -10.21 2.87
CA ASP A 499 -10.99 -11.13 1.76
C ASP A 499 -9.71 -10.67 1.04
N PRO A 500 -8.72 -11.56 0.82
CA PRO A 500 -7.43 -11.20 0.21
C PRO A 500 -7.55 -10.38 -1.08
N LYS A 501 -8.59 -10.58 -1.90
CA LYS A 501 -8.81 -9.86 -3.15
C LYS A 501 -9.19 -8.38 -2.94
N TYR A 502 -9.68 -8.05 -1.75
CA TYR A 502 -10.19 -6.73 -1.39
C TYR A 502 -9.32 -6.02 -0.35
N GLN A 503 -8.18 -6.62 0.02
CA GLN A 503 -7.21 -5.99 0.92
C GLN A 503 -6.53 -4.77 0.27
N GLY A 504 -6.03 -3.85 1.09
CA GLY A 504 -5.37 -2.62 0.62
C GLY A 504 -6.32 -1.52 0.11
N GLN A 505 -7.63 -1.74 0.14
CA GLN A 505 -8.66 -0.80 -0.35
C GLN A 505 -9.37 -0.01 0.77
N GLY A 506 -8.79 0.03 1.98
CA GLY A 506 -9.36 0.76 3.12
C GLY A 506 -10.53 0.08 3.85
N ILE A 507 -11.04 -1.06 3.37
CA ILE A 507 -12.13 -1.83 4.03
C ILE A 507 -11.76 -2.19 5.47
N GLY A 508 -10.53 -2.63 5.69
CA GLY A 508 -10.04 -2.99 7.02
C GLY A 508 -10.08 -1.82 7.99
N SER A 509 -9.60 -0.66 7.54
CA SER A 509 -9.65 0.58 8.32
C SER A 509 -11.07 1.01 8.63
N ALA A 510 -12.02 0.84 7.71
CA ALA A 510 -13.43 1.17 7.94
C ALA A 510 -14.08 0.27 9.01
N LEU A 511 -13.79 -1.03 9.00
CA LEU A 511 -14.26 -1.98 10.01
C LEU A 511 -13.66 -1.71 11.40
N ILE A 512 -12.38 -1.34 11.46
CA ILE A 512 -11.69 -1.02 12.72
C ILE A 512 -12.22 0.31 13.28
N ARG A 513 -12.38 1.32 12.41
CA ARG A 513 -12.77 2.67 12.81
C ARG A 513 -14.10 2.73 13.56
N TRP A 514 -15.06 1.85 13.23
CA TRP A 514 -16.32 1.80 13.98
C TRP A 514 -16.12 1.57 15.49
N GLY A 515 -15.24 0.64 15.88
CA GLY A 515 -14.99 0.35 17.29
C GLY A 515 -14.18 1.43 17.98
N LEU A 516 -13.23 2.03 17.26
CA LEU A 516 -12.45 3.18 17.75
C LEU A 516 -13.34 4.39 18.04
N ASP A 517 -14.18 4.78 17.07
CA ASP A 517 -15.09 5.92 17.23
C ASP A 517 -16.03 5.70 18.44
N ARG A 518 -16.49 4.46 18.69
CA ARG A 518 -17.31 4.12 19.88
C ARG A 518 -16.52 4.19 21.18
N ALA A 519 -15.29 3.67 21.20
CA ALA A 519 -14.44 3.72 22.38
C ALA A 519 -14.06 5.15 22.76
N ASP A 520 -13.81 6.00 21.77
CA ASP A 520 -13.56 7.44 21.95
C ASP A 520 -14.81 8.15 22.51
N GLU A 521 -16.01 7.83 22.00
CA GLU A 521 -17.29 8.35 22.51
C GLU A 521 -17.54 7.94 23.97
N ASP A 522 -17.23 6.69 24.32
CA ASP A 522 -17.43 6.13 25.66
C ASP A 522 -16.28 6.46 26.64
N GLY A 523 -15.17 6.99 26.14
CA GLY A 523 -13.99 7.35 26.94
C GLY A 523 -13.24 6.15 27.53
N VAL A 524 -13.24 5.01 26.83
CA VAL A 524 -12.63 3.75 27.29
C VAL A 524 -11.55 3.25 26.32
N PRO A 525 -10.56 2.47 26.78
CA PRO A 525 -9.48 1.99 25.92
C PRO A 525 -9.94 0.92 24.91
N CYS A 526 -9.15 0.77 23.84
CA CYS A 526 -9.27 -0.32 22.87
C CYS A 526 -8.11 -1.32 23.00
N TYR A 527 -8.40 -2.61 22.83
CA TYR A 527 -7.39 -3.66 22.80
C TYR A 527 -7.60 -4.63 21.63
N THR A 528 -6.52 -5.25 21.16
CA THR A 528 -6.58 -6.32 20.17
C THR A 528 -5.31 -7.17 20.24
N ASP A 529 -5.44 -8.45 19.88
CA ASP A 529 -4.29 -9.32 19.66
C ASP A 529 -3.88 -9.24 18.20
N ALA A 530 -2.65 -8.78 17.95
CA ALA A 530 -2.12 -8.60 16.62
C ALA A 530 -1.32 -9.83 16.16
N SER A 531 -1.71 -10.42 15.03
CA SER A 531 -0.79 -11.27 14.28
C SER A 531 0.30 -10.41 13.63
N VAL A 532 1.44 -11.00 13.29
CA VAL A 532 2.52 -10.31 12.56
C VAL A 532 1.99 -9.62 11.28
N VAL A 533 1.07 -10.29 10.58
CA VAL A 533 0.44 -9.77 9.35
C VAL A 533 -0.55 -8.64 9.64
N GLY A 534 -1.29 -8.70 10.76
CA GLY A 534 -2.29 -7.70 11.14
C GLY A 534 -1.71 -6.46 11.83
N LEU A 535 -0.52 -6.57 12.43
CA LEU A 535 0.12 -5.52 13.22
C LEU A 535 0.22 -4.16 12.50
N PRO A 536 0.61 -4.08 11.21
CA PRO A 536 0.66 -2.80 10.50
C PRO A 536 -0.70 -2.09 10.41
N ALA A 537 -1.78 -2.84 10.25
CA ALA A 537 -3.13 -2.29 10.16
C ALA A 537 -3.57 -1.67 11.50
N TYR A 538 -3.24 -2.32 12.62
CA TYR A 538 -3.56 -1.82 13.96
C TYR A 538 -2.70 -0.61 14.33
N LYS A 539 -1.39 -0.63 14.05
CA LYS A 539 -0.52 0.55 14.24
C LYS A 539 -1.00 1.75 13.44
N LYS A 540 -1.45 1.55 12.20
CA LYS A 540 -2.06 2.61 11.38
C LYS A 540 -3.34 3.18 12.01
N ALA A 541 -4.11 2.33 12.68
CA ALA A 541 -5.34 2.72 13.37
C ALA A 541 -5.10 3.34 14.76
N GLY A 542 -3.84 3.58 15.15
CA GLY A 542 -3.50 4.23 16.42
C GLY A 542 -3.25 3.30 17.59
N PHE A 543 -3.23 1.98 17.39
CA PHE A 543 -2.88 1.02 18.45
C PHE A 543 -1.38 1.03 18.72
N GLU A 544 -1.02 0.95 20.00
CA GLU A 544 0.35 0.81 20.48
C GLU A 544 0.57 -0.57 21.09
N THR A 545 1.81 -1.08 20.99
CA THR A 545 2.16 -2.37 21.58
C THR A 545 2.26 -2.22 23.09
N TYR A 546 1.41 -2.94 23.80
CA TYR A 546 1.28 -2.83 25.26
C TYR A 546 1.91 -4.01 26.03
N THR A 547 1.97 -5.20 25.43
CA THR A 547 2.55 -6.41 26.04
C THR A 547 3.47 -7.15 25.09
N ALA A 548 4.32 -8.03 25.63
CA ALA A 548 5.23 -8.86 24.85
C ALA A 548 4.47 -9.85 23.95
N PRO A 549 5.03 -10.24 22.80
CA PRO A 549 4.41 -11.23 21.91
C PRO A 549 4.14 -12.57 22.63
N VAL A 550 3.00 -13.16 22.30
CA VAL A 550 2.65 -14.52 22.73
C VAL A 550 3.19 -15.52 21.72
N TYR A 551 4.00 -16.47 22.19
CA TYR A 551 4.56 -17.54 21.35
C TYR A 551 3.78 -18.85 21.55
N GLY A 552 3.33 -19.46 20.45
CA GLY A 552 2.88 -20.86 20.48
C GLY A 552 4.07 -21.77 20.78
N VAL A 553 3.96 -22.65 21.78
CA VAL A 553 5.09 -23.49 22.23
C VAL A 553 5.62 -24.35 21.07
N GLY A 554 6.91 -24.24 20.81
CA GLY A 554 7.62 -25.02 19.78
C GLY A 554 9.13 -24.77 19.70
N VAL A 555 9.64 -23.67 20.26
CA VAL A 555 11.09 -23.50 20.46
C VAL A 555 11.38 -23.65 21.94
N ARG A 556 11.81 -24.86 22.33
CA ARG A 556 12.49 -25.04 23.62
C ARG A 556 13.69 -24.10 23.62
N SER A 557 13.71 -23.19 24.58
CA SER A 557 14.87 -22.39 24.95
C SER A 557 16.08 -23.31 25.16
N TRP A 558 17.03 -23.22 24.24
CA TRP A 558 18.42 -23.62 24.50
C TRP A 558 19.28 -22.40 24.20
N TRP A 559 20.01 -22.02 25.25
CA TRP A 559 21.00 -20.96 25.34
C TRP A 559 22.16 -21.17 24.37
#